data_AF-A0A397WDJ8-F1
#
_entry.id   AF-A0A397WDJ8-F1
#
_cell.length_a   1.000
_cell.length_b   1.000
_cell.length_c   1.000
_cell.angle_alpha   90.00
_cell.angle_beta   90.00
_cell.angle_gamma   90.00
#
_symmetry.space_group_name_H-M   'P 1'
#
loop_
_entity.id
_entity.type
_entity.pdbx_description
1 polymer ?
#
loop_
_entity_poly.entity_id
_entity_poly.type
_entity_poly.pdbx_seq_one_letter_code
_entity_poly.pdbx_strand_id
1 'polypeptide(L)'
;MATSDYNATNSILWIYTIYTQQWNTSGSGTHGTLLPKHRSTGTIIDSKNIIYIFGGKVELDMGSSVLTIFDDLFTFDINLLEWKNLSLPNHPSKQSHATLIPDGKIIYIGGVTQSNPGGNGTRLLMTDLTWSLKTAKSPDSVNIDPRVGHSAVLAPDNHTIVIFGGTQDGFAQITAYPVFVLLNVKSEPFQYSAPTPSGPIPPPLAFHTATLYQSYMIVAFGNITGPSNNTSAYVYLINLSNYTWVTQFGEPTPTDFGKTTPTELVIIICSIVAGLLIIGAISLSRYVKIMRISGDYVSSNFK
;
A
#
# COMPACT_ATOMS: atom_id res chain seq x y z
N MET A 1 2.89 -9.96 -33.18
CA MET A 1 1.79 -10.48 -32.34
C MET A 1 0.63 -9.52 -32.48
N ALA A 2 -0.47 -9.96 -33.07
CA ALA A 2 -1.68 -9.16 -33.16
C ALA A 2 -2.13 -8.87 -31.72
N THR A 3 -2.18 -7.59 -31.35
CA THR A 3 -2.87 -7.16 -30.13
C THR A 3 -4.33 -7.49 -30.36
N SER A 4 -4.79 -8.60 -29.77
CA SER A 4 -6.21 -8.90 -29.65
C SER A 4 -6.93 -7.63 -29.20
N ASP A 5 -8.00 -7.26 -29.89
CA ASP A 5 -8.85 -6.12 -29.53
C ASP A 5 -9.17 -6.18 -28.03
N TYR A 6 -8.42 -5.38 -27.25
CA TYR A 6 -8.54 -5.33 -25.80
C TYR A 6 -9.85 -4.61 -25.48
N ASN A 7 -10.93 -5.37 -25.41
CA ASN A 7 -12.25 -4.86 -25.06
C ASN A 7 -12.29 -4.48 -23.58
N ALA A 8 -11.84 -3.28 -23.28
CA ALA A 8 -11.68 -2.81 -21.91
C ALA A 8 -12.97 -2.16 -21.33
N THR A 9 -14.13 -2.29 -21.98
CA THR A 9 -15.39 -1.72 -21.46
C THR A 9 -15.90 -2.37 -20.16
N ASN A 10 -15.27 -3.45 -19.70
CA ASN A 10 -15.71 -4.21 -18.53
C ASN A 10 -14.83 -3.92 -17.30
N SER A 11 -15.43 -3.36 -16.24
CA SER A 11 -14.79 -3.13 -14.94
C SER A 11 -14.73 -4.42 -14.11
N ILE A 12 -14.17 -5.49 -14.68
CA ILE A 12 -14.03 -6.77 -13.98
C ILE A 12 -12.98 -6.62 -12.89
N LEU A 13 -13.37 -6.88 -11.64
CA LEU A 13 -12.42 -7.06 -10.56
C LEU A 13 -11.90 -8.50 -10.58
N TRP A 14 -10.60 -8.64 -10.78
CA TRP A 14 -9.88 -9.91 -10.68
C TRP A 14 -9.30 -10.07 -9.27
N ILE A 15 -9.57 -11.22 -8.66
CA ILE A 15 -9.18 -11.56 -7.30
C ILE A 15 -8.28 -12.79 -7.33
N TYR A 16 -7.02 -12.64 -6.93
CA TYR A 16 -6.12 -13.76 -6.74
C TYR A 16 -6.17 -14.24 -5.29
N THR A 17 -6.52 -15.51 -5.09
CA THR A 17 -6.57 -16.11 -3.76
C THR A 17 -5.29 -16.90 -3.50
N ILE A 18 -4.49 -16.47 -2.53
CA ILE A 18 -3.17 -17.05 -2.25
C ILE A 18 -3.26 -18.54 -1.89
N TYR A 19 -4.18 -18.92 -1.00
CA TYR A 19 -4.29 -20.30 -0.50
C TYR A 19 -4.70 -21.31 -1.59
N THR A 20 -5.57 -20.89 -2.51
CA THR A 20 -6.03 -21.74 -3.61
C THR A 20 -5.19 -21.57 -4.88
N GLN A 21 -4.38 -20.51 -4.95
CA GLN A 21 -3.58 -20.11 -6.11
C GLN A 21 -4.43 -19.93 -7.37
N GLN A 22 -5.66 -19.44 -7.21
CA GLN A 22 -6.61 -19.26 -8.31
C GLN A 22 -6.98 -17.79 -8.48
N TRP A 23 -7.17 -17.41 -9.75
CA TRP A 23 -7.83 -16.17 -10.14
C TRP A 23 -9.34 -16.39 -10.25
N ASN A 24 -10.11 -15.52 -9.60
CA ASN A 24 -11.57 -15.47 -9.72
C ASN A 24 -11.99 -14.05 -10.11
N THR A 25 -13.18 -13.93 -10.69
CA THR A 25 -13.82 -12.63 -10.91
C THR A 25 -14.84 -12.35 -9.80
N SER A 26 -15.21 -11.09 -9.57
CA SER A 26 -16.20 -10.69 -8.55
C SER A 26 -17.65 -11.14 -8.83
N GLY A 27 -17.89 -12.12 -9.71
CA GLY A 27 -19.23 -12.64 -9.99
C GLY A 27 -20.14 -11.61 -10.64
N SER A 28 -21.18 -11.15 -9.92
CA SER A 28 -22.13 -10.12 -10.37
C SER A 28 -21.51 -8.74 -10.62
N GLY A 29 -20.20 -8.58 -10.36
CA GLY A 29 -19.44 -7.38 -10.63
C GLY A 29 -19.37 -6.42 -9.44
N THR A 30 -18.67 -5.31 -9.65
CA THR A 30 -18.65 -4.17 -8.72
C THR A 30 -19.75 -3.18 -9.08
N HIS A 31 -20.19 -2.34 -8.15
CA HIS A 31 -21.21 -1.32 -8.40
C HIS A 31 -20.74 0.09 -8.04
N GLY A 32 -21.61 1.09 -8.24
CA GLY A 32 -21.31 2.50 -7.96
C GLY A 32 -20.73 3.25 -9.16
N THR A 33 -19.99 4.32 -8.91
CA THR A 33 -19.38 5.14 -9.97
C THR A 33 -18.05 4.53 -10.40
N LEU A 34 -18.08 3.77 -11.48
CA LEU A 34 -16.92 3.03 -11.98
C LEU A 34 -15.75 3.96 -12.35
N LEU A 35 -14.54 3.57 -11.96
CA LEU A 35 -13.29 4.23 -12.34
C LEU A 35 -13.05 4.08 -13.85
N PRO A 36 -12.77 5.16 -14.60
CA PRO A 36 -12.36 5.07 -16.00
C PRO A 36 -10.97 4.42 -16.15
N LYS A 37 -10.59 4.05 -17.38
CA LYS A 37 -9.39 3.24 -17.63
C LYS A 37 -8.11 4.03 -17.45
N HIS A 38 -7.44 3.89 -16.31
CA HIS A 38 -6.15 4.52 -16.06
C HIS A 38 -5.08 3.48 -15.75
N ARG A 39 -3.83 3.85 -15.98
CA ARG A 39 -2.65 3.16 -15.43
C ARG A 39 -1.78 4.13 -14.67
N SER A 40 -0.76 3.61 -13.99
CA SER A 40 0.23 4.43 -13.26
C SER A 40 -0.44 5.34 -12.21
N THR A 41 -1.42 4.79 -11.50
CA THR A 41 -2.20 5.48 -10.47
C THR A 41 -1.43 5.55 -9.15
N GLY A 42 -1.69 6.60 -8.36
CA GLY A 42 -1.33 6.61 -6.94
C GLY A 42 -2.34 5.78 -6.17
N THR A 43 -2.02 4.52 -5.88
CA THR A 43 -2.94 3.58 -5.24
C THR A 43 -2.47 3.19 -3.85
N ILE A 44 -3.35 3.29 -2.87
CA ILE A 44 -3.07 2.92 -1.48
C ILE A 44 -4.33 2.36 -0.81
N ILE A 45 -4.15 1.43 0.13
CA ILE A 45 -5.23 0.83 0.90
C ILE A 45 -5.12 1.23 2.37
N ASP A 46 -6.25 1.57 3.00
CA ASP A 46 -6.29 1.89 4.43
C ASP A 46 -6.63 0.67 5.30
N SER A 47 -6.61 0.86 6.62
CA SER A 47 -6.95 -0.18 7.60
C SER A 47 -8.43 -0.59 7.61
N LYS A 48 -9.29 0.12 6.86
CA LYS A 48 -10.72 -0.16 6.72
C LYS A 48 -11.03 -0.92 5.42
N ASN A 49 -10.00 -1.36 4.69
CA ASN A 49 -10.10 -1.99 3.38
C ASN A 49 -10.69 -1.08 2.29
N ILE A 50 -10.46 0.23 2.40
CA ILE A 50 -10.77 1.19 1.35
C ILE A 50 -9.51 1.42 0.52
N ILE A 51 -9.60 1.13 -0.78
CA ILE A 51 -8.55 1.46 -1.73
C ILE A 51 -8.81 2.87 -2.25
N TYR A 52 -7.83 3.75 -2.08
CA TYR A 52 -7.79 5.08 -2.69
C TYR A 52 -6.98 5.00 -3.97
N ILE A 53 -7.55 5.49 -5.07
CA ILE A 53 -6.94 5.49 -6.40
C ILE A 53 -6.98 6.92 -6.92
N PHE A 54 -5.81 7.52 -7.04
CA PHE A 54 -5.68 8.91 -7.47
C PHE A 54 -4.97 9.03 -8.81
N GLY A 55 -5.60 9.78 -9.72
CA GLY A 55 -5.09 10.15 -11.02
C GLY A 55 -4.77 8.96 -11.92
N GLY A 56 -3.59 9.01 -12.54
CA GLY A 56 -3.15 8.06 -13.55
C GLY A 56 -3.14 8.68 -14.95
N LYS A 57 -2.92 7.83 -15.96
CA LYS A 57 -2.90 8.25 -17.36
C LYS A 57 -3.50 7.20 -18.28
N VAL A 58 -3.87 7.65 -19.47
CA VAL A 58 -4.16 6.81 -20.64
C VAL A 58 -3.33 7.30 -21.82
N GLU A 59 -2.78 6.38 -22.60
CA GLU A 59 -1.96 6.67 -23.78
C GLU A 59 -2.06 5.54 -24.82
N LEU A 60 -1.16 5.53 -25.81
CA LEU A 60 -1.22 4.65 -26.98
C LEU A 60 -1.32 3.17 -26.66
N ASP A 61 -0.63 2.70 -25.63
CA ASP A 61 -0.66 1.29 -25.23
C ASP A 61 -1.92 0.88 -24.45
N MET A 62 -2.75 1.86 -24.06
CA MET A 62 -4.10 1.64 -23.58
C MET A 62 -5.15 1.86 -24.69
N GLY A 63 -4.72 2.06 -25.93
CA GLY A 63 -5.59 2.29 -27.08
C GLY A 63 -6.06 3.74 -27.25
N SER A 64 -5.49 4.70 -26.50
CA SER A 64 -5.79 6.13 -26.68
C SER A 64 -4.77 6.78 -27.61
N SER A 65 -5.23 7.45 -28.67
CA SER A 65 -4.35 8.23 -29.57
C SER A 65 -3.76 9.48 -28.91
N VAL A 66 -4.26 9.85 -27.74
CA VAL A 66 -3.89 11.06 -27.00
C VAL A 66 -3.47 10.68 -25.58
N LEU A 67 -2.34 11.25 -25.12
CA LEU A 67 -1.98 11.21 -23.71
C LEU A 67 -2.94 12.09 -22.92
N THR A 68 -3.70 11.47 -22.03
CA THR A 68 -4.55 12.17 -21.07
C THR A 68 -4.10 11.79 -19.67
N ILE A 69 -3.83 12.80 -18.84
CA ILE A 69 -3.50 12.63 -17.44
C ILE A 69 -4.71 13.00 -16.58
N PHE A 70 -5.03 12.16 -15.61
CA PHE A 70 -6.16 12.31 -14.70
C PHE A 70 -5.71 12.81 -13.31
N ASP A 71 -6.57 13.59 -12.67
CA ASP A 71 -6.49 14.12 -11.28
C ASP A 71 -7.70 13.71 -10.44
N ASP A 72 -8.48 12.75 -10.90
CA ASP A 72 -9.63 12.26 -10.17
C ASP A 72 -9.23 11.39 -8.97
N LEU A 73 -10.06 11.41 -7.94
CA LEU A 73 -9.93 10.53 -6.78
C LEU A 73 -11.10 9.56 -6.76
N PHE A 74 -10.79 8.28 -6.90
CA PHE A 74 -11.74 7.21 -6.71
C PHE A 74 -11.42 6.43 -5.44
N THR A 75 -12.46 5.88 -4.84
CA THR A 75 -12.33 4.89 -3.78
C THR A 75 -13.03 3.61 -4.16
N PHE A 76 -12.47 2.50 -3.73
CA PHE A 76 -13.07 1.18 -3.83
C PHE A 76 -13.15 0.55 -2.45
N ASP A 77 -14.37 0.34 -1.95
CA ASP A 77 -14.61 -0.39 -0.71
C ASP A 77 -14.61 -1.90 -1.00
N ILE A 78 -13.60 -2.61 -0.50
CA ILE A 78 -13.45 -4.05 -0.76
C ILE A 78 -14.57 -4.85 -0.10
N ASN A 79 -15.08 -4.42 1.05
CA ASN A 79 -16.11 -5.16 1.78
C ASN A 79 -17.47 -5.03 1.07
N LEU A 80 -17.75 -3.86 0.49
CA LEU A 80 -18.99 -3.57 -0.22
C LEU A 80 -18.92 -3.84 -1.72
N LEU A 81 -17.72 -4.03 -2.28
CA LEU A 81 -17.46 -4.07 -3.73
C LEU A 81 -17.99 -2.82 -4.46
N GLU A 82 -17.88 -1.66 -3.80
CA GLU A 82 -18.47 -0.39 -4.24
C GLU A 82 -17.40 0.61 -4.67
N TRP A 83 -17.59 1.22 -5.84
CA TRP A 83 -16.81 2.35 -6.32
C TRP A 83 -17.49 3.68 -6.00
N LYS A 84 -16.70 4.66 -5.54
CA LYS A 84 -17.14 6.04 -5.35
C LYS A 84 -16.15 7.00 -6.01
N ASN A 85 -16.69 7.94 -6.80
CA ASN A 85 -15.94 9.10 -7.26
C ASN A 85 -15.98 10.17 -6.16
N LEU A 86 -14.83 10.44 -5.55
CA LEU A 86 -14.65 11.47 -4.52
C LEU A 86 -13.92 12.69 -5.07
N SER A 87 -14.08 12.98 -6.36
CA SER A 87 -13.45 14.14 -6.98
C SER A 87 -14.00 15.44 -6.37
N LEU A 88 -13.14 16.25 -5.75
CA LEU A 88 -13.46 17.53 -5.13
C LEU A 88 -12.93 18.70 -5.99
N PRO A 89 -13.61 19.85 -6.04
CA PRO A 89 -13.02 21.06 -6.60
C PRO A 89 -11.67 21.38 -5.93
N ASN A 90 -10.66 21.80 -6.71
CA ASN A 90 -9.29 22.08 -6.25
C ASN A 90 -8.40 20.87 -5.94
N HIS A 91 -8.50 19.82 -6.74
CA HIS A 91 -7.52 18.74 -6.73
C HIS A 91 -6.08 19.23 -6.90
N PRO A 92 -5.11 18.73 -6.11
CA PRO A 92 -3.71 18.91 -6.44
C PRO A 92 -3.45 18.26 -7.80
N SER A 93 -2.53 18.83 -8.59
CA SER A 93 -2.33 18.34 -9.95
C SER A 93 -1.68 16.94 -9.97
N LYS A 94 -2.41 15.99 -10.55
CA LYS A 94 -2.04 14.90 -11.49
C LYS A 94 -0.74 14.07 -11.28
N GLN A 95 -0.97 12.76 -11.15
CA GLN A 95 -0.05 11.62 -10.92
C GLN A 95 1.02 11.84 -9.86
N SER A 96 0.99 11.02 -8.80
CA SER A 96 2.00 10.98 -7.74
C SER A 96 2.07 9.58 -7.11
N HIS A 97 3.19 9.24 -6.47
CA HIS A 97 3.25 8.06 -5.61
C HIS A 97 2.51 8.35 -4.30
N ALA A 98 1.64 7.43 -3.88
CA ALA A 98 0.84 7.56 -2.67
C ALA A 98 1.52 6.82 -1.51
N THR A 99 1.54 7.43 -0.33
CA THR A 99 1.98 6.78 0.92
C THR A 99 0.99 7.13 2.02
N LEU A 100 0.44 6.12 2.70
CA LEU A 100 -0.43 6.29 3.87
C LEU A 100 0.43 6.47 5.12
N ILE A 101 0.16 7.52 5.89
CA ILE A 101 0.80 7.77 7.19
C ILE A 101 -0.15 7.40 8.35
N PRO A 102 0.36 7.15 9.57
CA PRO A 102 -0.43 6.51 10.64
C PRO A 102 -1.65 7.29 11.11
N ASP A 103 -1.67 8.61 10.92
CA ASP A 103 -2.82 9.45 11.26
C ASP A 103 -3.96 9.38 10.22
N GLY A 104 -3.83 8.49 9.22
CA GLY A 104 -4.80 8.27 8.16
C GLY A 104 -4.68 9.22 6.98
N LYS A 105 -3.71 10.14 6.99
CA LYS A 105 -3.46 11.01 5.83
C LYS A 105 -2.70 10.24 4.75
N ILE A 106 -2.99 10.57 3.49
CA ILE A 106 -2.26 10.06 2.33
C ILE A 106 -1.39 11.21 1.81
N ILE A 107 -0.10 10.93 1.65
CA ILE A 107 0.88 11.85 1.08
C ILE A 107 1.15 11.42 -0.35
N TYR A 108 1.00 12.36 -1.26
CA TYR A 108 1.29 12.20 -2.68
C TYR A 108 2.60 12.93 -3.01
N ILE A 109 3.55 12.22 -3.64
CA ILE A 109 4.89 12.73 -3.92
C ILE A 109 5.23 12.60 -5.42
N GLY A 110 5.72 13.69 -6.01
CA GLY A 110 6.26 13.76 -7.38
C GLY A 110 5.25 13.45 -8.48
N GLY A 111 5.75 13.02 -9.65
CA GLY A 111 4.96 12.54 -10.81
C GLY A 111 4.75 13.56 -11.94
N VAL A 112 3.61 13.54 -12.65
CA VAL A 112 3.41 14.28 -13.92
C VAL A 112 2.03 14.90 -14.04
N THR A 113 2.00 16.20 -14.35
CA THR A 113 0.79 16.97 -14.62
C THR A 113 0.61 17.37 -16.08
N GLN A 114 -0.61 17.75 -16.45
CA GLN A 114 -0.96 18.22 -17.79
C GLN A 114 -2.10 19.24 -17.69
N SER A 115 -1.94 20.38 -18.37
CA SER A 115 -2.93 21.47 -18.36
C SER A 115 -4.21 21.14 -19.12
N ASN A 116 -4.10 20.51 -20.29
CA ASN A 116 -5.23 20.12 -21.13
C ASN A 116 -4.99 18.74 -21.78
N PRO A 117 -6.04 17.92 -22.00
CA PRO A 117 -5.91 16.65 -22.73
C PRO A 117 -5.17 16.82 -24.06
N GLY A 118 -4.12 16.02 -24.28
CA GLY A 118 -3.26 16.08 -25.45
C GLY A 118 -2.16 17.15 -25.44
N GLY A 119 -2.06 17.96 -24.39
CA GLY A 119 -0.93 18.87 -24.18
C GLY A 119 0.34 18.15 -23.68
N ASN A 120 1.45 18.89 -23.59
CA ASN A 120 2.68 18.36 -23.01
C ASN A 120 2.51 18.10 -21.50
N GLY A 121 3.02 16.96 -21.04
CA GLY A 121 3.11 16.66 -19.61
C GLY A 121 4.27 17.41 -18.96
N THR A 122 4.03 18.03 -17.81
CA THR A 122 5.03 18.70 -16.97
C THR A 122 5.32 17.87 -15.73
N ARG A 123 6.59 17.70 -15.37
CA ARG A 123 6.98 16.92 -14.20
C ARG A 123 6.73 17.71 -12.93
N LEU A 124 6.33 17.01 -11.88
CA LEU A 124 6.13 17.59 -10.57
C LEU A 124 7.41 17.53 -9.76
N LEU A 125 7.72 18.65 -9.11
CA LEU A 125 8.72 18.69 -8.06
C LEU A 125 8.30 17.76 -6.91
N MET A 126 9.30 17.34 -6.14
CA MET A 126 9.03 16.63 -4.90
C MET A 126 8.42 17.60 -3.90
N THR A 127 7.10 17.61 -3.83
CA THR A 127 6.31 18.35 -2.85
C THR A 127 5.22 17.44 -2.32
N ASP A 128 4.92 17.57 -1.04
CA ASP A 128 3.82 16.98 -0.32
C ASP A 128 2.48 17.63 -0.74
N LEU A 129 1.75 16.90 -1.58
CA LEU A 129 0.42 17.30 -2.02
C LEU A 129 -0.65 16.63 -1.15
N THR A 130 -0.80 17.12 0.07
CA THR A 130 -2.12 17.01 0.74
C THR A 130 -3.04 18.06 0.11
N TRP A 131 -4.36 17.99 0.30
CA TRP A 131 -5.29 19.01 -0.21
C TRP A 131 -4.96 20.45 0.25
N SER A 132 -4.10 20.59 1.26
CA SER A 132 -3.25 21.76 1.47
C SER A 132 -1.85 21.51 0.91
N LEU A 133 -1.41 22.32 -0.05
CA LEU A 133 0.00 22.34 -0.46
C LEU A 133 0.86 22.51 0.79
N LYS A 134 1.68 21.51 1.08
CA LYS A 134 2.68 21.63 2.14
C LYS A 134 4.03 21.92 1.48
N THR A 135 5.02 22.26 2.28
CA THR A 135 6.35 22.58 1.75
C THR A 135 7.36 21.94 2.66
N ALA A 136 8.12 21.02 2.09
CA ALA A 136 9.27 20.44 2.75
C ALA A 136 10.49 21.35 2.60
N LYS A 137 11.18 21.59 3.72
CA LYS A 137 12.48 22.27 3.74
C LYS A 137 13.59 21.25 3.57
N SER A 138 14.70 21.68 3.00
CA SER A 138 15.95 20.91 2.97
C SER A 138 16.94 21.61 3.89
N PRO A 139 17.08 21.19 5.16
CA PRO A 139 18.01 21.81 6.10
C PRO A 139 19.44 21.85 5.55
N ASP A 140 19.82 20.80 4.81
CA ASP A 140 21.13 20.63 4.20
C ASP A 140 21.28 21.32 2.84
N SER A 141 20.27 22.10 2.41
CA SER A 141 20.20 22.72 1.06
C SER A 141 20.37 21.73 -0.10
N VAL A 142 20.07 20.44 0.15
CA VAL A 142 20.10 19.41 -0.89
C VAL A 142 18.99 19.71 -1.89
N ASN A 143 19.36 19.92 -3.15
CA ASN A 143 18.43 20.02 -4.26
C ASN A 143 17.86 18.64 -4.56
N ILE A 144 16.54 18.52 -4.61
CA ILE A 144 15.84 17.27 -4.92
C ILE A 144 15.20 17.40 -6.29
N ASP A 145 15.71 16.62 -7.25
CA ASP A 145 15.23 16.69 -8.62
C ASP A 145 13.76 16.22 -8.73
N PRO A 146 12.96 16.85 -9.63
CA PRO A 146 11.67 16.32 -10.02
C PRO A 146 11.84 14.93 -10.62
N ARG A 147 10.91 14.01 -10.28
CA ARG A 147 11.07 12.59 -10.64
C ARG A 147 9.76 11.87 -10.87
N VAL A 148 9.83 10.89 -11.77
CA VAL A 148 8.76 9.95 -12.11
C VAL A 148 9.28 8.52 -12.02
N GLY A 149 8.39 7.55 -11.79
CA GLY A 149 8.78 6.14 -11.65
C GLY A 149 9.71 5.86 -10.46
N HIS A 150 9.75 6.75 -9.47
CA HIS A 150 10.36 6.45 -8.17
C HIS A 150 9.44 5.53 -7.37
N SER A 151 9.92 4.94 -6.28
CA SER A 151 9.05 4.32 -5.27
C SER A 151 9.10 5.11 -3.97
N ALA A 152 8.05 4.98 -3.14
CA ALA A 152 7.98 5.59 -1.83
C ALA A 152 7.39 4.59 -0.83
N VAL A 153 8.02 4.42 0.34
CA VAL A 153 7.52 3.57 1.44
C VAL A 153 7.59 4.31 2.76
N LEU A 154 6.59 4.13 3.62
CA LEU A 154 6.66 4.60 5.01
C LEU A 154 7.62 3.71 5.80
N ALA A 155 8.61 4.30 6.46
CA ALA A 155 9.56 3.60 7.32
C ALA A 155 8.89 3.16 8.64
N PRO A 156 9.48 2.20 9.38
CA PRO A 156 8.92 1.68 10.63
C PRO A 156 8.77 2.71 11.76
N ASP A 157 9.48 3.84 11.67
CA ASP A 157 9.36 4.95 12.61
C ASP A 157 8.06 5.74 12.45
N ASN A 158 7.22 5.37 11.48
CA ASN A 158 5.88 5.89 11.26
C ASN A 158 5.83 7.38 10.87
N HIS A 159 6.97 8.00 10.56
CA HIS A 159 7.04 9.42 10.18
C HIS A 159 8.09 9.72 9.10
N THR A 160 8.88 8.75 8.67
CA THR A 160 9.86 8.93 7.59
C THR A 160 9.37 8.21 6.35
N ILE A 161 9.20 8.92 5.24
CA ILE A 161 8.93 8.33 3.93
C ILE A 161 10.28 8.17 3.22
N VAL A 162 10.61 6.94 2.85
CA VAL A 162 11.81 6.60 2.06
C VAL A 162 11.43 6.64 0.60
N ILE A 163 12.10 7.50 -0.17
CA ILE A 163 11.88 7.69 -1.59
C ILE A 163 13.12 7.21 -2.32
N PHE A 164 12.94 6.26 -3.24
CA PHE A 164 14.05 5.63 -3.94
C PHE A 164 13.91 5.74 -5.46
N GLY A 165 15.00 6.11 -6.10
CA GLY A 165 15.18 6.17 -7.54
C GLY A 165 14.28 7.19 -8.23
N GLY A 166 13.85 6.82 -9.43
CA GLY A 166 13.11 7.64 -10.36
C GLY A 166 14.00 8.25 -11.44
N THR A 167 13.33 8.71 -12.49
CA THR A 167 13.96 9.39 -13.61
C THR A 167 13.45 10.82 -13.70
N GLN A 168 14.36 11.74 -14.03
CA GLN A 168 14.00 13.09 -14.44
C GLN A 168 13.37 13.07 -15.82
N ASP A 169 13.67 12.09 -16.67
CA ASP A 169 13.14 11.97 -18.03
C ASP A 169 12.77 10.52 -18.36
N GLY A 170 11.47 10.25 -18.58
CA GLY A 170 10.99 8.91 -18.89
C GLY A 170 11.57 8.32 -20.18
N PHE A 171 11.94 9.15 -21.16
CA PHE A 171 12.48 8.71 -22.46
C PHE A 171 13.99 8.58 -22.42
N ALA A 172 14.68 9.59 -21.88
CA ALA A 172 16.14 9.59 -21.79
C ALA A 172 16.68 8.83 -20.57
N GLN A 173 15.80 8.32 -19.70
CA GLN A 173 16.11 7.60 -18.46
C GLN A 173 17.17 8.31 -17.61
N ILE A 174 17.11 9.64 -17.53
CA ILE A 174 18.06 10.46 -16.77
C ILE A 174 17.82 10.24 -15.28
N THR A 175 18.83 9.76 -14.55
CA THR A 175 18.75 9.55 -13.10
C THR A 175 18.32 10.83 -12.37
N ALA A 176 17.30 10.73 -11.51
CA ALA A 176 16.94 11.80 -10.58
C ALA A 176 17.86 11.77 -9.36
N TYR A 177 18.47 12.92 -9.06
CA TYR A 177 19.34 13.06 -7.88
C TYR A 177 18.62 13.80 -6.75
N PRO A 178 18.88 13.44 -5.49
CA PRO A 178 19.57 12.23 -5.03
C PRO A 178 18.73 10.97 -5.26
N VAL A 179 19.38 9.81 -5.44
CA VAL A 179 18.70 8.52 -5.69
C VAL A 179 17.98 8.01 -4.44
N PHE A 180 18.50 8.30 -3.24
CA PHE A 180 17.91 7.93 -1.96
C PHE A 180 17.57 9.20 -1.18
N VAL A 181 16.29 9.41 -0.91
CA VAL A 181 15.76 10.62 -0.26
C VAL A 181 14.85 10.19 0.89
N LEU A 182 14.96 10.88 2.02
CA LEU A 182 14.06 10.73 3.15
C LEU A 182 13.22 11.99 3.29
N LEU A 183 11.91 11.81 3.46
CA LEU A 183 10.98 12.88 3.80
C LEU A 183 10.45 12.63 5.22
N ASN A 184 10.87 13.46 6.17
CA ASN A 184 10.35 13.45 7.53
C ASN A 184 9.06 14.28 7.62
N VAL A 185 7.97 13.64 8.02
CA VAL A 185 6.62 14.21 8.09
C VAL A 185 6.13 14.42 9.53
N LYS A 186 7.03 14.30 10.52
CA LYS A 186 6.69 14.39 11.95
C LYS A 186 6.19 15.77 12.36
N SER A 187 6.67 16.82 11.73
CA SER A 187 6.32 18.21 12.04
C SER A 187 6.37 19.08 10.78
N GLU A 188 5.55 20.13 10.78
CA GLU A 188 5.52 21.13 9.71
C GLU A 188 6.52 22.26 9.99
N PRO A 189 7.26 22.76 8.99
CA PRO A 189 7.36 22.21 7.62
C PRO A 189 8.06 20.85 7.62
N PHE A 190 7.65 19.94 6.72
CA PHE A 190 8.33 18.66 6.53
C PHE A 190 9.80 18.87 6.17
N GLN A 191 10.62 17.83 6.33
CA GLN A 191 12.07 17.96 6.15
C GLN A 191 12.61 16.87 5.24
N TYR A 192 13.27 17.29 4.15
CA TYR A 192 14.06 16.41 3.32
C TYR A 192 15.45 16.18 3.93
N SER A 193 15.96 14.96 3.74
CA SER A 193 17.37 14.65 3.85
C SER A 193 17.76 13.62 2.80
N ALA A 194 19.04 13.54 2.46
CA ALA A 194 19.56 12.60 1.47
C ALA A 194 20.82 11.94 2.00
N PRO A 195 20.70 11.04 3.01
CA PRO A 195 21.87 10.32 3.49
C PRO A 195 22.44 9.45 2.38
N THR A 196 23.74 9.20 2.42
CA THR A 196 24.40 8.28 1.49
C THR A 196 24.30 6.86 2.05
N PRO A 197 23.55 5.94 1.41
CA PRO A 197 23.50 4.56 1.85
C PRO A 197 24.87 3.87 1.69
N SER A 198 25.12 2.85 2.50
CA SER A 198 26.33 2.04 2.40
C SER A 198 26.04 0.62 1.88
N GLY A 199 27.07 -0.20 1.68
CA GLY A 199 26.94 -1.60 1.23
C GLY A 199 26.95 -1.78 -0.29
N PRO A 200 26.46 -2.91 -0.83
CA PRO A 200 26.32 -3.17 -2.26
C PRO A 200 25.16 -2.35 -2.84
N ILE A 201 25.42 -1.07 -3.09
CA ILE A 201 24.43 -0.11 -3.60
C ILE A 201 23.95 -0.58 -4.99
N PRO A 202 22.62 -0.68 -5.23
CA PRO A 202 22.07 -1.03 -6.53
C PRO A 202 22.37 0.03 -7.59
N PRO A 203 22.27 -0.30 -8.89
CA PRO A 203 22.18 0.73 -9.91
C PRO A 203 21.00 1.68 -9.63
N PRO A 204 21.02 2.92 -10.13
CA PRO A 204 19.89 3.82 -9.97
C PRO A 204 18.70 3.33 -10.81
N LEU A 205 17.54 3.14 -10.19
CA LEU A 205 16.37 2.51 -10.81
C LEU A 205 15.20 3.48 -11.00
N ALA A 206 14.42 3.28 -12.06
CA ALA A 206 13.08 3.87 -12.26
C ALA A 206 12.09 2.79 -12.68
N PHE A 207 10.79 3.02 -12.47
CA PHE A 207 9.70 2.09 -12.75
C PHE A 207 9.88 0.71 -12.07
N HIS A 208 10.57 0.70 -10.93
CA HIS A 208 10.69 -0.46 -10.04
C HIS A 208 9.54 -0.47 -9.02
N THR A 209 9.37 -1.59 -8.31
CA THR A 209 8.48 -1.63 -7.14
C THR A 209 9.31 -1.60 -5.87
N ALA A 210 8.70 -1.08 -4.79
CA ALA A 210 9.25 -1.24 -3.47
C ALA A 210 8.16 -1.53 -2.44
N THR A 211 8.50 -2.32 -1.42
CA THR A 211 7.62 -2.61 -0.30
C THR A 211 8.42 -2.70 0.98
N LEU A 212 7.77 -2.40 2.10
CA LEU A 212 8.34 -2.53 3.44
C LEU A 212 8.09 -3.95 3.98
N TYR A 213 9.13 -4.56 4.53
CA TYR A 213 9.04 -5.76 5.36
C TYR A 213 9.90 -5.57 6.60
N GLN A 214 9.25 -5.42 7.77
CA GLN A 214 9.93 -5.06 9.02
C GLN A 214 10.79 -3.80 8.83
N SER A 215 12.07 -3.84 9.20
CA SER A 215 13.04 -2.74 8.99
C SER A 215 13.69 -2.72 7.61
N TYR A 216 13.23 -3.55 6.67
CA TYR A 216 13.79 -3.65 5.33
C TYR A 216 12.85 -3.06 4.28
N MET A 217 13.40 -2.24 3.40
CA MET A 217 12.75 -1.92 2.13
C MET A 217 13.28 -2.90 1.08
N ILE A 218 12.36 -3.62 0.44
CA ILE A 218 12.63 -4.54 -0.66
C ILE A 218 12.35 -3.79 -1.95
N VAL A 219 13.34 -3.65 -2.81
CA VAL A 219 13.24 -3.02 -4.12
C VAL A 219 13.39 -4.09 -5.20
N ALA A 220 12.44 -4.18 -6.12
CA ALA A 220 12.46 -5.21 -7.15
C ALA A 220 12.39 -4.61 -8.56
N PHE A 221 13.25 -5.15 -9.42
CA PHE A 221 13.24 -4.96 -10.86
C PHE A 221 13.40 -3.49 -11.30
N GLY A 222 12.79 -3.11 -12.41
CA GLY A 222 12.77 -1.76 -12.95
C GLY A 222 13.83 -1.49 -14.01
N ASN A 223 13.83 -0.27 -14.52
CA ASN A 223 14.76 0.21 -15.53
C ASN A 223 15.96 0.87 -14.85
N ILE A 224 17.16 0.56 -15.32
CA ILE A 224 18.38 1.23 -14.91
C ILE A 224 18.39 2.60 -15.57
N THR A 225 18.58 3.65 -14.79
CA THR A 225 18.70 5.03 -15.27
C THR A 225 20.16 5.43 -15.45
N GLY A 226 20.44 6.43 -16.29
CA GLY A 226 21.79 6.95 -16.51
C GLY A 226 22.53 6.26 -17.67
N PRO A 227 23.67 5.58 -17.45
CA PRO A 227 24.59 5.18 -18.52
C PRO A 227 24.08 4.02 -19.39
N SER A 228 22.97 3.39 -19.03
CA SER A 228 22.38 2.28 -19.78
C SER A 228 20.86 2.39 -19.76
N ASN A 229 20.19 1.89 -20.80
CA ASN A 229 18.73 1.75 -20.85
C ASN A 229 18.28 0.30 -20.57
N ASN A 230 19.08 -0.46 -19.82
CA ASN A 230 18.81 -1.85 -19.51
C ASN A 230 17.77 -1.99 -18.39
N THR A 231 17.15 -3.15 -18.31
CA THR A 231 16.30 -3.52 -17.16
C THR A 231 17.10 -4.27 -16.11
N SER A 232 16.78 -4.04 -14.85
CA SER A 232 17.22 -4.84 -13.72
C SER A 232 16.21 -5.96 -13.49
N ALA A 233 16.68 -7.20 -13.42
CA ALA A 233 15.88 -8.37 -13.04
C ALA A 233 16.12 -8.80 -11.58
N TYR A 234 16.83 -7.98 -10.79
CA TYR A 234 17.24 -8.31 -9.43
C TYR A 234 16.30 -7.73 -8.37
N VAL A 235 16.39 -8.32 -7.18
CA VAL A 235 15.80 -7.82 -5.93
C VAL A 235 16.92 -7.31 -5.04
N TYR A 236 16.71 -6.14 -4.45
CA TYR A 236 17.65 -5.45 -3.59
C TYR A 236 17.01 -5.20 -2.23
N LEU A 237 17.79 -5.30 -1.16
CA LEU A 237 17.32 -5.06 0.20
C LEU A 237 18.12 -3.96 0.86
N ILE A 238 17.45 -2.97 1.43
CA ILE A 238 18.10 -1.97 2.28
C ILE A 238 17.54 -2.07 3.71
N ASN A 239 18.44 -2.20 4.68
CA ASN A 239 18.10 -2.07 6.08
C ASN A 239 17.94 -0.58 6.43
N LEU A 240 16.73 -0.18 6.80
CA LEU A 240 16.40 1.19 7.12
C LEU A 240 16.86 1.63 8.51
N SER A 241 17.32 0.72 9.39
CA SER A 241 17.85 1.09 10.70
C SER A 241 19.21 1.79 10.61
N ASN A 242 19.97 1.53 9.54
CA ASN A 242 21.31 2.05 9.33
C ASN A 242 21.60 2.43 7.85
N TYR A 243 20.56 2.47 7.02
CA TYR A 243 20.62 2.78 5.58
C TYR A 243 21.71 2.00 4.83
N THR A 244 21.79 0.69 5.09
CA THR A 244 22.79 -0.19 4.48
C THR A 244 22.12 -1.21 3.57
N TRP A 245 22.53 -1.25 2.31
CA TRP A 245 22.13 -2.30 1.37
C TRP A 245 22.71 -3.64 1.85
N VAL A 246 21.95 -4.71 1.71
CA VAL A 246 22.33 -6.06 2.13
C VAL A 246 21.82 -7.09 1.12
N THR A 247 22.43 -8.27 1.11
CA THR A 247 22.05 -9.38 0.21
C THR A 247 21.08 -10.37 0.84
N GLN A 248 20.86 -10.28 2.16
CA GLN A 248 19.96 -11.14 2.91
C GLN A 248 19.38 -10.38 4.10
N PHE A 249 18.23 -10.85 4.61
CA PHE A 249 17.71 -10.37 5.89
C PHE A 249 18.71 -10.69 7.01
N GLY A 250 18.78 -9.82 8.01
CA GLY A 250 19.50 -10.14 9.23
C GLY A 250 18.83 -11.34 9.91
N GLU A 251 19.60 -12.07 10.70
CA GLU A 251 19.03 -13.05 11.62
C GLU A 251 17.90 -12.37 12.39
N PRO A 252 16.71 -12.97 12.49
CA PRO A 252 15.68 -12.42 13.34
C PRO A 252 16.31 -12.27 14.71
N THR A 253 16.45 -11.04 15.20
CA THR A 253 16.63 -10.82 16.64
C THR A 253 15.54 -11.67 17.27
N PRO A 254 15.83 -12.54 18.26
CA PRO A 254 14.79 -13.25 18.99
C PRO A 254 13.95 -12.18 19.68
N THR A 255 12.99 -11.66 18.93
CA THR A 255 11.84 -10.93 19.40
C THR A 255 11.09 -11.95 20.23
N ASP A 256 10.60 -11.46 21.36
CA ASP A 256 10.06 -12.17 22.50
C ASP A 256 8.72 -12.90 22.17
N PHE A 257 8.67 -13.60 21.04
CA PHE A 257 7.67 -14.61 20.73
C PHE A 257 7.95 -15.82 21.62
N GLY A 258 7.59 -15.73 22.91
CA GLY A 258 7.45 -16.92 23.74
C GLY A 258 7.90 -16.85 25.19
N LYS A 259 8.22 -15.70 25.78
CA LYS A 259 8.23 -15.61 27.26
C LYS A 259 6.89 -15.11 27.77
N THR A 260 5.86 -15.95 27.62
CA THR A 260 4.84 -15.96 28.67
C THR A 260 5.57 -16.39 29.93
N THR A 261 5.59 -15.52 30.93
CA THR A 261 6.12 -15.92 32.24
C THR A 261 5.32 -17.14 32.71
N PRO A 262 5.92 -18.12 33.42
CA PRO A 262 5.19 -19.33 33.87
C PRO A 262 3.89 -19.00 34.62
N THR A 263 3.85 -17.83 35.26
CA THR A 263 2.68 -17.24 35.91
C THR A 263 1.52 -16.95 34.97
N GLU A 264 1.75 -16.43 33.76
CA GLU A 264 0.68 -16.10 32.80
C GLU A 264 0.08 -17.35 32.15
N LEU A 265 0.91 -18.36 31.87
CA LEU A 265 0.47 -19.66 31.36
C LEU A 265 -0.39 -20.41 32.40
N VAL A 266 -0.02 -20.35 33.68
CA VAL A 266 -0.83 -20.91 34.77
C VAL A 266 -2.17 -20.16 34.91
N ILE A 267 -2.18 -18.83 34.79
CA ILE A 267 -3.42 -18.04 34.86
C ILE A 267 -4.36 -18.39 33.69
N ILE A 268 -3.83 -18.53 32.47
CA ILE A 268 -4.63 -18.88 31.29
C ILE A 268 -5.21 -20.30 31.45
N ILE A 269 -4.40 -21.28 31.86
CA ILE A 269 -4.86 -22.66 32.06
C ILE A 269 -5.93 -22.72 33.17
N CYS A 270 -5.71 -22.06 34.31
CA CYS A 270 -6.69 -22.02 35.40
C CYS A 270 -8.01 -21.37 34.95
N SER A 271 -7.95 -20.31 34.14
CA SER A 271 -9.13 -19.61 33.63
C SER A 271 -9.94 -20.46 32.65
N ILE A 272 -9.28 -21.21 31.77
CA ILE A 272 -9.92 -22.15 30.83
C ILE A 272 -10.58 -23.31 31.59
N VAL A 273 -9.87 -23.90 32.55
CA VAL A 273 -10.39 -25.01 33.37
C VAL A 273 -11.60 -24.55 34.19
N ALA A 274 -11.55 -23.37 34.81
CA ALA A 274 -12.68 -22.80 35.54
C ALA A 274 -13.89 -22.53 34.62
N GLY A 275 -13.65 -21.99 33.41
CA GLY A 275 -14.69 -21.77 32.41
C GLY A 275 -15.39 -23.06 31.97
N LEU A 276 -14.62 -24.12 31.69
CA LEU A 276 -15.17 -25.43 31.31
C LEU A 276 -15.99 -26.07 32.43
N LEU A 277 -15.56 -25.96 33.69
CA LEU A 277 -16.31 -26.45 34.85
C LEU A 277 -17.64 -25.71 35.04
N ILE A 278 -17.65 -24.39 34.84
CA ILE A 278 -18.88 -23.57 34.92
C ILE A 278 -19.85 -23.97 33.80
N ILE A 279 -19.37 -24.13 32.57
CA ILE A 279 -20.20 -24.58 31.43
C ILE A 279 -20.77 -25.97 31.68
N GLY A 280 -19.95 -26.89 32.21
CA GLY A 280 -20.39 -28.23 32.61
C GLY A 280 -21.48 -28.20 33.68
N ALA A 281 -21.32 -27.39 34.73
CA ALA A 281 -22.31 -27.24 35.80
C ALA A 281 -23.63 -26.63 35.30
N ILE A 282 -23.56 -25.62 34.43
CA ILE A 282 -24.75 -25.01 33.81
C ILE A 282 -25.47 -26.04 32.93
N SER A 283 -24.73 -26.79 32.12
CA SER A 283 -25.30 -27.81 31.23
C SER A 283 -25.97 -28.94 32.02
N LEU A 284 -25.33 -29.39 33.10
CA LEU A 284 -25.90 -30.39 34.01
C LEU A 284 -27.15 -29.86 34.73
N SER A 285 -27.14 -28.61 35.20
CA SER A 285 -28.31 -28.00 35.85
C SER A 285 -29.50 -27.88 34.90
N ARG A 286 -29.26 -27.52 33.62
CA ARG A 286 -30.29 -27.47 32.58
C ARG A 286 -30.83 -28.86 32.28
N TYR A 287 -29.95 -29.85 32.16
CA TYR A 287 -30.35 -31.24 31.94
C TYR A 287 -31.24 -31.78 33.08
N VAL A 288 -30.84 -31.58 34.35
CA VAL A 288 -31.64 -31.99 35.52
C VAL A 288 -32.99 -31.27 35.57
N LYS A 289 -33.04 -29.98 35.19
CA LYS A 289 -34.29 -29.22 35.14
C LYS A 289 -35.23 -29.73 34.03
N ILE A 290 -34.70 -30.08 32.87
CA ILE A 290 -35.46 -30.69 31.76
C ILE A 290 -36.02 -32.06 32.19
N MET A 291 -35.22 -32.89 32.86
CA MET A 291 -35.64 -34.22 33.33
C MET A 291 -36.72 -34.15 34.43
N ARG A 292 -36.73 -33.11 35.27
CA ARG A 292 -37.82 -32.87 36.22
C ARG A 292 -39.13 -32.49 35.52
N ILE A 293 -39.06 -31.60 34.53
CA ILE A 293 -40.24 -31.16 33.76
C ILE A 293 -40.84 -32.32 32.95
N SER A 294 -40.02 -33.19 32.37
CA SER A 294 -40.51 -34.37 31.65
C SER A 294 -41.08 -35.44 32.57
N GLY A 295 -40.54 -35.62 33.78
CA GLY A 295 -41.10 -36.51 34.80
C GLY A 295 -42.50 -36.08 35.28
N ASP A 296 -42.72 -34.78 35.45
CA ASP A 296 -44.01 -34.23 35.87
C ASP A 296 -45.11 -34.40 34.78
N TYR A 297 -44.74 -34.33 33.49
CA TYR A 297 -45.66 -34.58 32.36
C TYR A 297 -46.10 -36.05 32.20
N VAL A 298 -45.30 -37.01 32.68
CA VAL A 298 -45.67 -38.43 32.65
C VAL A 298 -46.63 -38.78 33.79
N SER A 299 -46.59 -38.02 34.89
CA SER A 299 -47.48 -38.22 36.05
C SER A 299 -48.89 -37.63 35.90
N SER A 300 -49.08 -36.66 34.99
CA SER A 300 -50.37 -35.96 34.79
C SER A 300 -51.27 -36.57 33.70
N ASN A 301 -50.79 -37.57 32.94
CA ASN A 301 -51.58 -38.29 31.92
C ASN A 301 -52.11 -39.67 32.39
N PHE A 302 -51.96 -39.97 33.69
CA PHE A 302 -52.58 -41.12 34.34
C PHE A 302 -53.42 -40.67 35.54
N LYS A 303 -54.54 -40.00 35.27
CA LYS A 303 -55.72 -39.93 36.17
C LYS A 303 -56.99 -39.81 35.34
#